data_AF-A0A101IEG1-F1
#
_entry.id   AF-A0A101IEG1-F1
#
_cell.length_a   1.000
_cell.length_b   1.000
_cell.length_c   1.000
_cell.angle_alpha   90.00
_cell.angle_beta   90.00
_cell.angle_gamma   90.00
#
_symmetry.space_group_name_H-M   'P 1'
#
loop_
_entity.id
_entity.type
_entity.pdbx_description
1 polymer ?
#
loop_
_entity_poly.entity_id
_entity_poly.type
_entity_poly.pdbx_seq_one_letter_code
_entity_poly.pdbx_strand_id
1 'polypeptide(L)'
;MKDAELVERVRRIAPGKALRHALNDIQQARTGALLFFVGDISECKGLVQPGLILEAPFTPYRLYELAKMDGAIVVSEDLSTIIAANVQLTPDNSIHTNQTGMRHRVAERMSKQTGKMLIAISKRRNTITLFFKDHMHVLAPVEILTAEVNQRVRTAERYSQAFLNGLETVDSLERANALSLYEVIRTIEKGLLTMLISKEAELPIAELGDQGRLAEMQLSEILYEIQEDLENLIL
;
A
#
# COMPACT_ATOMS: atom_id res chain seq x y z
N MET A 1 9.23 -9.68 -3.67
CA MET A 1 9.92 -9.25 -2.42
C MET A 1 9.89 -7.74 -2.21
N LYS A 2 10.30 -6.89 -3.17
CA LYS A 2 10.31 -5.41 -2.97
C LYS A 2 8.91 -4.79 -2.79
N ASP A 3 7.90 -5.29 -3.50
CA ASP A 3 6.52 -4.77 -3.36
C ASP A 3 5.85 -5.20 -2.05
N ALA A 4 6.28 -6.34 -1.47
CA ALA A 4 5.67 -6.88 -0.26
C ALA A 4 5.91 -5.99 0.98
N GLU A 5 7.12 -5.41 1.10
CA GLU A 5 7.42 -4.47 2.20
C GLU A 5 6.57 -3.19 2.07
N LEU A 6 6.40 -2.67 0.85
CA LEU A 6 5.57 -1.50 0.62
C LEU A 6 4.10 -1.79 0.95
N VAL A 7 3.57 -2.92 0.48
CA VAL A 7 2.22 -3.39 0.77
C VAL A 7 1.97 -3.47 2.28
N GLU A 8 2.93 -4.00 3.06
CA GLU A 8 2.82 -4.06 4.51
C GLU A 8 2.73 -2.66 5.15
N ARG A 9 3.57 -1.72 4.71
CA ARG A 9 3.58 -0.35 5.23
C ARG A 9 2.33 0.43 4.85
N VAL A 10 1.81 0.23 3.63
CA VAL A 10 0.53 0.78 3.17
C VAL A 10 -0.63 0.23 4.01
N ARG A 11 -0.63 -1.08 4.32
CA ARG A 11 -1.65 -1.70 5.16
C ARG A 11 -1.72 -1.10 6.57
N ARG A 12 -0.60 -0.58 7.11
CA ARG A 12 -0.57 0.11 8.43
C ARG A 12 -1.31 1.45 8.42
N ILE A 13 -1.48 2.06 7.25
CA ILE A 13 -2.15 3.36 7.07
C ILE A 13 -3.48 3.23 6.32
N ALA A 14 -3.99 2.02 6.17
CA ALA A 14 -5.24 1.75 5.46
C ALA A 14 -6.49 2.05 6.32
N PRO A 15 -7.67 2.23 5.71
CA PRO A 15 -8.95 2.36 6.41
C PRO A 15 -9.17 1.26 7.47
N GLY A 16 -9.74 1.66 8.62
CA GLY A 16 -9.91 0.81 9.79
C GLY A 16 -8.74 0.85 10.79
N LYS A 17 -7.58 1.41 10.40
CA LYS A 17 -6.44 1.58 11.31
C LYS A 17 -6.50 2.91 12.07
N ALA A 18 -6.08 2.88 13.33
CA ALA A 18 -6.00 4.07 14.20
C ALA A 18 -5.19 5.21 13.57
N LEU A 19 -4.05 4.88 12.93
CA LEU A 19 -3.24 5.87 12.21
C LEU A 19 -4.01 6.51 11.06
N ARG A 20 -4.74 5.73 10.26
CA ARG A 20 -5.55 6.26 9.15
C ARG A 20 -6.61 7.24 9.62
N HIS A 21 -7.27 6.98 10.76
CA HIS A 21 -8.22 7.92 11.34
C HIS A 21 -7.56 9.29 11.61
N ALA A 22 -6.40 9.29 12.26
CA ALA A 22 -5.66 10.53 12.51
C ALA A 22 -5.25 11.24 11.22
N LEU A 23 -4.74 10.49 10.22
CA LEU A 23 -4.33 11.06 8.94
C LEU A 23 -5.51 11.70 8.20
N ASN A 24 -6.70 11.07 8.25
CA ASN A 24 -7.91 11.60 7.65
C ASN A 24 -8.36 12.89 8.36
N ASP A 25 -8.34 12.94 9.69
CA ASP A 25 -8.69 14.14 10.45
C ASP A 25 -7.73 15.31 10.12
N ILE A 26 -6.42 15.04 10.04
CA ILE A 26 -5.41 16.03 9.67
C ILE A 26 -5.64 16.54 8.24
N GLN A 27 -5.89 15.62 7.30
CA GLN A 27 -6.16 15.93 5.90
C GLN A 27 -7.44 16.77 5.76
N GLN A 28 -8.53 16.38 6.43
CA GLN A 28 -9.82 17.08 6.40
C GLN A 28 -9.73 18.49 7.02
N ALA A 29 -8.96 18.64 8.10
CA ALA A 29 -8.65 19.94 8.69
C ALA A 29 -7.74 20.83 7.83
N ARG A 30 -7.29 20.34 6.65
CA ARG A 30 -6.34 21.00 5.76
C ARG A 30 -5.07 21.43 6.50
N THR A 31 -4.62 20.58 7.40
CA THR A 31 -3.39 20.77 8.15
C THR A 31 -2.28 19.97 7.48
N GLY A 32 -1.09 20.57 7.35
CA GLY A 32 0.07 19.86 6.83
C GLY A 32 0.73 19.08 7.97
N ALA A 33 1.25 17.89 7.69
CA ALA A 33 1.95 17.10 8.69
C ALA A 33 3.16 16.38 8.08
N LEU A 34 4.13 16.09 8.93
CA LEU A 34 5.27 15.24 8.61
C LEU A 34 5.46 14.26 9.78
N LEU A 35 5.22 12.98 9.53
CA LEU A 35 5.36 11.92 10.52
C LEU A 35 6.60 11.10 10.21
N PHE A 36 7.38 10.79 11.24
CA PHE A 36 8.59 9.98 11.16
C PHE A 36 8.49 8.79 12.11
N PHE A 37 8.58 7.58 11.58
CA PHE A 37 8.41 6.35 12.35
C PHE A 37 9.76 5.70 12.64
N VAL A 38 10.08 5.51 13.93
CA VAL A 38 11.38 4.97 14.38
C VAL A 38 11.21 3.90 15.45
N GLY A 39 12.09 2.89 15.45
CA GLY A 39 12.20 1.94 16.56
C GLY A 39 12.82 2.62 17.78
N ASP A 40 13.96 3.29 17.58
CA ASP A 40 14.61 4.14 18.56
C ASP A 40 15.06 5.45 17.89
N ILE A 41 14.72 6.59 18.51
CA ILE A 41 15.12 7.92 18.03
C ILE A 41 16.63 8.12 18.09
N SER A 42 17.34 7.39 18.96
CA SER A 42 18.80 7.46 19.12
C SER A 42 19.55 6.95 17.88
N GLU A 43 18.96 6.03 17.11
CA GLU A 43 19.49 5.56 15.82
C GLU A 43 19.63 6.68 14.78
N CYS A 44 18.84 7.75 14.95
CA CYS A 44 18.76 8.88 14.04
C CYS A 44 19.48 10.14 14.59
N LYS A 45 20.44 9.95 15.50
CA LYS A 45 21.21 11.05 16.12
C LYS A 45 21.90 11.90 15.05
N GLY A 46 21.73 13.22 15.15
CA GLY A 46 22.28 14.17 14.18
C GLY A 46 21.39 14.42 12.96
N LEU A 47 20.39 13.57 12.70
CA LEU A 47 19.35 13.79 11.68
C LEU A 47 18.07 14.38 12.27
N VAL A 48 17.94 14.30 13.60
CA VAL A 48 16.75 14.72 14.34
C VAL A 48 17.18 15.75 15.38
N GLN A 49 16.67 16.98 15.25
CA GLN A 49 16.78 18.02 16.26
C GLN A 49 15.50 18.01 17.10
N PRO A 50 15.58 17.61 18.39
CA PRO A 50 14.38 17.45 19.22
C PRO A 50 13.65 18.78 19.40
N GLY A 51 12.33 18.75 19.22
CA GLY A 51 11.42 19.79 19.68
C GLY A 51 10.96 19.50 21.10
N LEU A 52 9.67 19.21 21.26
CA LEU A 52 9.08 18.77 22.51
C LEU A 52 9.12 17.24 22.62
N ILE A 53 9.87 16.73 23.60
CA ILE A 53 9.85 15.31 23.97
C ILE A 53 8.57 15.03 24.76
N LEU A 54 7.83 14.00 24.36
CA LEU A 54 6.49 13.69 24.89
C LEU A 54 6.43 12.33 25.59
N GLU A 55 6.96 11.28 24.95
CA GLU A 55 6.86 9.89 25.42
C GLU A 55 5.42 9.48 25.82
N ALA A 56 4.44 9.92 25.02
CA ALA A 56 3.03 9.74 25.33
C ALA A 56 2.44 8.56 24.53
N PRO A 57 1.49 7.78 25.10
CA PRO A 57 0.79 6.75 24.35
C PRO A 57 0.13 7.31 23.08
N PHE A 58 0.21 6.55 22.00
CA PHE A 58 -0.40 6.92 20.73
C PHE A 58 -1.92 6.89 20.83
N THR A 59 -2.56 7.97 20.40
CA THR A 59 -4.00 7.99 20.08
C THR A 59 -4.21 8.84 18.82
N PRO A 60 -5.24 8.53 18.00
CA PRO A 60 -5.52 9.33 16.81
C PRO A 60 -5.73 10.82 17.13
N TYR A 61 -6.44 11.10 18.22
CA TYR A 61 -6.68 12.45 18.72
C TYR A 61 -5.39 13.19 19.08
N ARG A 62 -4.46 12.54 19.82
CA ARG A 62 -3.17 13.17 20.16
C ARG A 62 -2.36 13.48 18.92
N LEU A 63 -2.29 12.55 17.97
CA LEU A 63 -1.58 12.77 16.72
C LEU A 63 -2.17 13.95 15.94
N TYR A 64 -3.50 14.03 15.86
CA TYR A 64 -4.22 15.14 15.22
C TYR A 64 -3.93 16.50 15.88
N GLU A 65 -3.98 16.58 17.21
CA GLU A 65 -3.70 17.84 17.94
C GLU A 65 -2.25 18.29 17.75
N LEU A 66 -1.29 17.36 17.84
CA LEU A 66 0.12 17.67 17.65
C LEU A 66 0.46 18.06 16.21
N ALA A 67 -0.29 17.56 15.22
CA ALA A 67 -0.10 17.91 13.81
C ALA A 67 -0.44 19.38 13.49
N LYS A 68 -1.10 20.09 14.41
CA LYS A 68 -1.34 21.55 14.29
C LYS A 68 -0.06 22.37 14.53
N MET A 69 0.94 21.78 15.19
CA MET A 69 2.24 22.41 15.37
C MET A 69 3.06 22.37 14.07
N ASP A 70 4.06 23.24 13.98
CA ASP A 70 5.06 23.14 12.92
C ASP A 70 6.01 21.96 13.15
N GLY A 71 6.85 21.67 12.16
CA GLY A 71 7.83 20.59 12.22
C GLY A 71 7.27 19.20 11.95
N ALA A 72 7.98 18.19 12.45
CA ALA A 72 7.65 16.78 12.35
C ALA A 72 7.19 16.21 13.70
N ILE A 73 6.48 15.09 13.63
CA ILE A 73 6.12 14.27 14.78
C ILE A 73 6.84 12.93 14.64
N VAL A 74 7.54 12.53 15.70
CA VAL A 74 8.24 11.25 15.77
C VAL A 74 7.35 10.27 16.52
N VAL A 75 7.07 9.15 15.88
CA VAL A 75 6.18 8.08 16.37
C VAL A 75 6.97 6.78 16.40
N SER A 76 6.68 5.90 17.35
CA SER A 76 7.29 4.58 17.36
C SER A 76 6.79 3.72 16.17
N GLU A 77 7.63 2.82 15.66
CA GLU A 77 7.30 1.96 14.50
C GLU A 77 6.10 1.03 14.73
N ASP A 78 5.86 0.64 15.99
CA ASP A 78 4.73 -0.17 16.45
C ASP A 78 3.45 0.65 16.70
N LEU A 79 3.50 1.97 16.51
CA LEU A 79 2.41 2.91 16.78
C LEU A 79 1.92 2.90 18.23
N SER A 80 2.76 2.51 19.19
CA SER A 80 2.41 2.54 20.61
C SER A 80 2.60 3.91 21.25
N THR A 81 3.56 4.70 20.76
CA THR A 81 4.05 5.91 21.43
C THR A 81 4.31 7.05 20.46
N ILE A 82 3.89 8.27 20.83
CA ILE A 82 4.34 9.51 20.22
C ILE A 82 5.54 10.00 21.03
N ILE A 83 6.72 9.91 20.41
CA ILE A 83 8.01 10.13 21.07
C ILE A 83 8.25 11.63 21.23
N ALA A 84 8.08 12.39 20.15
CA ALA A 84 8.33 13.83 20.14
C ALA A 84 7.48 14.55 19.08
N ALA A 85 7.24 15.84 19.27
CA ALA A 85 6.56 16.71 18.32
C ALA A 85 7.32 18.03 18.14
N ASN A 86 6.97 18.78 17.09
CA ASN A 86 7.68 20.00 16.69
C ASN A 86 9.19 19.75 16.47
N VAL A 87 9.50 18.61 15.88
CA VAL A 87 10.86 18.15 15.63
C VAL A 87 11.33 18.67 14.27
N GLN A 88 12.59 19.09 14.19
CA GLN A 88 13.20 19.43 12.91
C GLN A 88 14.03 18.23 12.40
N LEU A 89 13.66 17.74 11.21
CA LEU A 89 14.41 16.69 10.52
C LEU A 89 15.42 17.32 9.54
N THR A 90 16.67 16.89 9.63
CA THR A 90 17.80 17.41 8.84
C THR A 90 18.52 16.30 8.10
N PRO A 91 17.88 15.67 7.08
CA PRO A 91 18.54 14.68 6.24
C PRO A 91 19.60 15.34 5.36
N ASP A 92 20.52 14.55 4.81
CA ASP A 92 21.57 15.02 3.91
C ASP A 92 20.97 15.66 2.64
N ASN A 93 21.42 16.87 2.35
CA ASN A 93 20.99 17.65 1.20
C ASN A 93 21.53 17.13 -0.14
N SER A 94 22.58 16.30 -0.11
CA SER A 94 23.15 15.65 -1.30
C SER A 94 22.23 14.57 -1.88
N ILE A 95 21.32 14.01 -1.07
CA ILE A 95 20.38 12.97 -1.49
C ILE A 95 19.39 13.55 -2.51
N HIS A 96 19.34 12.91 -3.68
CA HIS A 96 18.48 13.31 -4.77
C HIS A 96 16.99 13.13 -4.43
N THR A 97 16.19 14.14 -4.78
CA THR A 97 14.74 14.18 -4.57
C THR A 97 14.06 14.86 -5.75
N ASN A 98 12.95 14.29 -6.20
CA ASN A 98 12.09 14.87 -7.24
C ASN A 98 10.93 15.68 -6.65
N GLN A 99 10.91 15.87 -5.33
CA GLN A 99 9.83 16.57 -4.64
C GLN A 99 10.00 18.07 -4.69
N THR A 100 8.89 18.78 -4.87
CA THR A 100 8.89 20.24 -4.96
C THR A 100 8.60 20.93 -3.62
N GLY A 101 7.95 20.23 -2.67
CA GLY A 101 7.60 20.78 -1.35
C GLY A 101 8.65 20.47 -0.29
N MET A 102 9.00 21.42 0.58
CA MET A 102 10.02 21.22 1.63
C MET A 102 9.74 20.00 2.51
N ARG A 103 8.48 19.79 2.95
CA ARG A 103 8.09 18.61 3.73
C ARG A 103 8.27 17.30 2.95
N HIS A 104 7.84 17.26 1.68
CA HIS A 104 8.02 16.06 0.83
C HIS A 104 9.49 15.79 0.50
N ARG A 105 10.32 16.83 0.29
CA ARG A 105 11.76 16.69 0.08
C ARG A 105 12.46 16.11 1.31
N VAL A 106 12.14 16.64 2.49
CA VAL A 106 12.65 16.12 3.76
C VAL A 106 12.18 14.68 3.96
N ALA A 107 10.90 14.39 3.69
CA ALA A 107 10.34 13.06 3.82
C ALA A 107 11.08 12.03 2.94
N GLU A 108 11.25 12.33 1.65
CA GLU A 108 11.93 11.45 0.70
C GLU A 108 13.39 11.22 1.12
N ARG A 109 14.14 12.29 1.38
CA ARG A 109 15.56 12.18 1.74
C ARG A 109 15.76 11.43 3.04
N MET A 110 14.95 11.72 4.06
CA MET A 110 15.03 11.04 5.33
C MET A 110 14.69 9.55 5.19
N SER A 111 13.69 9.20 4.38
CA SER A 111 13.32 7.80 4.14
C SER A 111 14.42 7.03 3.42
N LYS A 112 15.09 7.64 2.44
CA LYS A 112 16.25 7.06 1.73
C LYS A 112 17.45 6.90 2.64
N GLN A 113 17.75 7.92 3.46
CA GLN A 113 18.92 7.94 4.33
C GLN A 113 18.81 6.95 5.49
N THR A 114 17.61 6.81 6.07
CA THR A 114 17.39 6.00 7.28
C THR A 114 16.76 4.63 6.99
N GLY A 115 16.19 4.45 5.80
CA GLY A 115 15.40 3.26 5.47
C GLY A 115 14.09 3.14 6.26
N LYS A 116 13.70 4.19 6.99
CA LYS A 116 12.50 4.22 7.84
C LYS A 116 11.31 4.80 7.09
N MET A 117 10.13 4.58 7.66
CA MET A 117 8.86 5.06 7.10
C MET A 117 8.63 6.52 7.47
N LEU A 118 8.19 7.32 6.49
CA LEU A 118 7.72 8.68 6.68
C LEU A 118 6.37 8.88 6.00
N ILE A 119 5.55 9.77 6.57
CA ILE A 119 4.30 10.21 5.96
C ILE A 119 4.31 11.72 5.88
N ALA A 120 4.03 12.26 4.69
CA ALA A 120 3.82 13.69 4.50
C ALA A 120 2.39 13.96 4.05
N ILE A 121 1.72 14.92 4.72
CA ILE A 121 0.40 15.41 4.33
C ILE A 121 0.55 16.80 3.71
N SER A 122 0.11 16.93 2.45
CA SER A 122 0.14 18.20 1.73
C SER A 122 -1.09 19.03 2.06
N LYS A 123 -0.90 20.17 2.73
CA LYS A 123 -1.98 21.17 2.92
C LYS A 123 -2.56 21.69 1.60
N ARG A 124 -1.71 21.90 0.58
CA ARG A 124 -2.14 22.46 -0.71
C ARG A 124 -2.80 21.43 -1.62
N ARG A 125 -2.22 20.24 -1.73
CA ARG A 125 -2.72 19.18 -2.63
C ARG A 125 -3.78 18.31 -1.97
N ASN A 126 -3.94 18.41 -0.66
CA ASN A 126 -4.82 17.55 0.13
C ASN A 126 -4.54 16.06 -0.10
N THR A 127 -3.26 15.69 -0.15
CA THR A 127 -2.80 14.32 -0.40
C THR A 127 -1.96 13.80 0.76
N ILE A 128 -2.10 12.52 1.06
CA ILE A 128 -1.22 11.79 2.00
C ILE A 128 -0.21 11.01 1.15
N THR A 129 1.07 11.13 1.49
CA THR A 129 2.16 10.45 0.77
C THR A 129 3.00 9.67 1.77
N LEU A 130 3.13 8.36 1.55
CA LEU A 130 4.04 7.47 2.26
C LEU A 130 5.39 7.44 1.52
N PHE A 131 6.46 7.47 2.30
CA PHE A 131 7.83 7.32 1.87
C PHE A 131 8.49 6.20 2.66
N PHE A 132 9.19 5.30 1.98
CA PHE A 132 9.91 4.20 2.62
C PHE A 132 11.07 3.74 1.74
N LYS A 133 12.31 3.88 2.23
CA LYS A 133 13.52 3.65 1.42
C LYS A 133 13.44 4.47 0.12
N ASP A 134 13.51 3.83 -1.04
CA ASP A 134 13.37 4.46 -2.36
C ASP A 134 11.93 4.52 -2.87
N HIS A 135 10.96 4.01 -2.11
CA HIS A 135 9.56 3.95 -2.51
C HIS A 135 8.79 5.20 -2.07
N MET A 136 7.88 5.60 -2.95
CA MET A 136 6.91 6.64 -2.73
C MET A 136 5.53 6.12 -3.12
N HIS A 137 4.56 6.27 -2.22
CA HIS A 137 3.18 5.89 -2.48
C HIS A 137 2.25 7.03 -2.09
N VAL A 138 1.48 7.55 -3.04
CA VAL A 138 0.45 8.56 -2.78
C VAL A 138 -0.86 7.85 -2.59
N LEU A 139 -1.54 8.10 -1.47
CA LEU A 139 -2.79 7.42 -1.17
C LEU A 139 -3.89 7.96 -2.07
N ALA A 140 -4.63 7.04 -2.68
CA ALA A 140 -5.81 7.31 -3.45
C ALA A 140 -7.02 7.61 -2.54
N PRO A 141 -7.97 8.41 -3.03
CA PRO A 141 -9.30 8.47 -2.43
C PRO A 141 -9.94 7.08 -2.40
N VAL A 142 -10.62 6.78 -1.29
CA VAL A 142 -11.27 5.47 -1.06
C VAL A 142 -12.24 5.12 -2.18
N GLU A 143 -12.96 6.10 -2.70
CA GLU A 143 -13.98 5.91 -3.74
C GLU A 143 -13.36 5.48 -5.07
N ILE A 144 -12.24 6.12 -5.46
CA ILE A 144 -11.49 5.79 -6.68
C ILE A 144 -10.92 4.39 -6.55
N LEU A 145 -10.28 4.11 -5.41
CA LEU A 145 -9.63 2.83 -5.15
C LEU A 145 -10.63 1.67 -5.09
N THR A 146 -11.80 1.89 -4.49
CA THR A 146 -12.89 0.91 -4.44
C THR A 146 -13.40 0.59 -5.85
N ALA A 147 -13.60 1.61 -6.70
CA ALA A 147 -14.03 1.40 -8.07
C ALA A 147 -12.99 0.58 -8.88
N GLU A 148 -11.71 0.91 -8.70
CA GLU A 148 -10.58 0.22 -9.34
C GLU A 148 -10.49 -1.25 -8.91
N VAL A 149 -10.58 -1.54 -7.61
CA VAL A 149 -10.59 -2.90 -7.07
C VAL A 149 -11.78 -3.69 -7.59
N ASN A 150 -13.00 -3.12 -7.55
CA ASN A 150 -14.19 -3.79 -8.08
C ASN A 150 -14.10 -4.07 -9.58
N GLN A 151 -13.39 -3.23 -10.34
CA GLN A 151 -13.12 -3.50 -11.75
C GLN A 151 -12.15 -4.67 -11.92
N ARG A 152 -11.08 -4.74 -11.12
CA ARG A 152 -10.14 -5.87 -11.14
C ARG A 152 -10.82 -7.19 -10.80
N VAL A 153 -11.61 -7.24 -9.72
CA VAL A 153 -12.36 -8.45 -9.32
C VAL A 153 -13.23 -8.95 -10.47
N ARG A 154 -14.07 -8.08 -11.04
CA ARG A 154 -14.93 -8.46 -12.19
C ARG A 154 -14.14 -8.93 -13.41
N THR A 155 -12.97 -8.37 -13.63
CA THR A 155 -12.11 -8.77 -14.75
C THR A 155 -11.48 -10.14 -14.48
N ALA A 156 -11.03 -10.39 -13.25
CA ALA A 156 -10.52 -11.70 -12.82
C ALA A 156 -11.61 -12.78 -12.90
N GLU A 157 -12.84 -12.50 -12.42
CA GLU A 157 -14.00 -13.40 -12.55
C GLU A 157 -14.26 -13.78 -14.01
N ARG A 158 -14.24 -12.79 -14.92
CA ARG A 158 -14.45 -13.03 -16.35
C ARG A 158 -13.36 -13.91 -16.97
N TYR A 159 -12.09 -13.69 -16.62
CA TYR A 159 -11.00 -14.51 -17.11
C TYR A 159 -11.00 -15.91 -16.50
N SER A 160 -11.36 -16.04 -15.21
CA SER A 160 -11.55 -17.32 -14.54
C SER A 160 -12.64 -18.14 -15.25
N GLN A 161 -13.81 -17.56 -15.50
CA GLN A 161 -14.87 -18.25 -16.22
C GLN A 161 -14.43 -18.65 -17.64
N ALA A 162 -13.67 -17.80 -18.32
CA ALA A 162 -13.14 -18.13 -19.65
C ALA A 162 -12.11 -19.28 -19.60
N PHE A 163 -11.33 -19.38 -18.51
CA PHE A 163 -10.43 -20.49 -18.24
C PHE A 163 -11.21 -21.79 -18.01
N LEU A 164 -12.20 -21.78 -17.12
CA LEU A 164 -13.05 -22.95 -16.83
C LEU A 164 -13.78 -23.46 -18.09
N ASN A 165 -14.38 -22.56 -18.88
CA ASN A 165 -14.99 -22.94 -20.16
C ASN A 165 -13.95 -23.48 -21.16
N GLY A 166 -12.72 -22.98 -21.07
CA GLY A 166 -11.59 -23.46 -21.86
C GLY A 166 -11.21 -24.89 -21.49
N LEU A 167 -11.23 -25.25 -20.21
CA LEU A 167 -11.01 -26.62 -19.73
C LEU A 167 -12.07 -27.57 -20.29
N GLU A 168 -13.35 -27.23 -20.19
CA GLU A 168 -14.44 -28.04 -20.75
C GLU A 168 -14.25 -28.29 -22.26
N THR A 169 -13.75 -27.27 -22.98
CA THR A 169 -13.46 -27.35 -24.41
C THR A 169 -12.28 -28.28 -24.68
N VAL A 170 -11.19 -28.13 -23.92
CA VAL A 170 -10.00 -28.99 -24.02
C VAL A 170 -10.38 -30.44 -23.79
N ASP A 171 -11.11 -30.73 -22.71
CA ASP A 171 -11.65 -32.04 -22.37
C ASP A 171 -12.47 -32.68 -23.50
N SER A 172 -13.36 -31.89 -24.11
CA SER A 172 -14.20 -32.37 -25.20
C SER A 172 -13.39 -32.70 -26.45
N LEU A 173 -12.39 -31.87 -26.78
CA LEU A 173 -11.53 -32.07 -27.94
C LEU A 173 -10.55 -33.21 -27.74
N GLU A 174 -10.06 -33.41 -26.53
CA GLU A 174 -9.21 -34.53 -26.15
C GLU A 174 -9.95 -35.86 -26.35
N ARG A 175 -11.18 -35.98 -25.82
CA ARG A 175 -12.03 -37.18 -26.04
C ARG A 175 -12.32 -37.44 -27.52
N ALA A 176 -12.37 -36.39 -28.33
CA ALA A 176 -12.58 -36.48 -29.77
C ALA A 176 -11.28 -36.72 -30.57
N ASN A 177 -10.10 -36.80 -29.94
CA ASN A 177 -8.78 -36.84 -30.58
C ASN A 177 -8.58 -35.68 -31.59
N ALA A 178 -9.12 -34.51 -31.29
CA ALA A 178 -9.07 -33.31 -32.14
C ALA A 178 -8.46 -32.09 -31.42
N LEU A 179 -7.86 -32.30 -30.24
CA LEU A 179 -7.20 -31.25 -29.47
C LEU A 179 -5.94 -30.76 -30.20
N SER A 180 -5.78 -29.43 -30.29
CA SER A 180 -4.54 -28.83 -30.77
C SER A 180 -3.85 -28.03 -29.67
N LEU A 181 -2.56 -27.75 -29.87
CA LEU A 181 -1.78 -26.91 -28.97
C LEU A 181 -2.37 -25.51 -28.82
N TYR A 182 -3.09 -25.02 -29.84
CA TYR A 182 -3.71 -23.71 -29.81
C TYR A 182 -4.80 -23.59 -28.74
N GLU A 183 -5.66 -24.60 -28.59
CA GLU A 183 -6.70 -24.58 -27.54
C GLU A 183 -6.09 -24.63 -26.15
N VAL A 184 -5.06 -25.46 -25.95
CA VAL A 184 -4.34 -25.56 -24.67
C VAL A 184 -3.71 -24.22 -24.28
N ILE A 185 -2.93 -23.60 -25.18
CA ILE A 185 -2.27 -22.31 -24.91
C ILE A 185 -3.31 -21.23 -24.63
N ARG A 186 -4.41 -21.19 -25.40
CA ARG A 186 -5.46 -20.19 -25.20
C ARG A 186 -6.13 -20.34 -23.84
N THR A 187 -6.34 -21.56 -23.36
CA THR A 187 -6.88 -21.82 -22.02
C THR A 187 -5.88 -21.38 -20.95
N ILE A 188 -4.63 -21.83 -21.02
CA ILE A 188 -3.55 -21.43 -20.08
C ILE A 188 -3.42 -19.91 -19.98
N GLU A 189 -3.48 -19.19 -21.11
CA GLU A 189 -3.43 -17.73 -21.15
C GLU A 189 -4.50 -17.10 -20.25
N LYS A 190 -5.72 -17.64 -20.22
CA LYS A 190 -6.81 -17.11 -19.39
C LYS A 190 -6.54 -17.33 -17.90
N GLY A 191 -6.01 -18.49 -17.51
CA GLY A 191 -5.60 -18.74 -16.13
C GLY A 191 -4.49 -17.78 -15.68
N LEU A 192 -3.46 -17.58 -16.51
CA LEU A 192 -2.37 -16.66 -16.22
C LEU A 192 -2.83 -15.20 -16.13
N LEU A 193 -3.77 -14.77 -16.99
CA LEU A 193 -4.35 -13.43 -16.92
C LEU A 193 -5.14 -13.22 -15.63
N THR A 194 -5.90 -14.21 -15.17
CA THR A 194 -6.58 -14.17 -13.86
C THR A 194 -5.56 -13.99 -12.74
N MET A 195 -4.49 -14.79 -12.71
CA MET A 195 -3.43 -14.68 -11.70
C MET A 195 -2.76 -13.31 -11.71
N LEU A 196 -2.45 -12.77 -12.89
CA LEU A 196 -1.83 -11.47 -13.04
C LEU A 196 -2.70 -10.36 -12.46
N ILE A 197 -3.99 -10.34 -12.81
CA ILE A 197 -4.93 -9.31 -12.34
C ILE A 197 -5.13 -9.38 -10.83
N SER A 198 -5.24 -10.59 -10.28
CA SER A 198 -5.36 -10.78 -8.83
C SER A 198 -4.12 -10.27 -8.10
N LYS A 199 -2.92 -10.53 -8.64
CA LYS A 199 -1.66 -10.01 -8.09
C LYS A 199 -1.58 -8.49 -8.15
N GLU A 200 -1.99 -7.90 -9.26
CA GLU A 200 -2.04 -6.43 -9.42
C GLU A 200 -3.06 -5.76 -8.49
N ALA A 201 -4.03 -6.51 -7.95
CA ALA A 201 -5.00 -6.01 -6.99
C ALA A 201 -4.48 -5.99 -5.54
N GLU A 202 -3.35 -6.66 -5.22
CA GLU A 202 -2.83 -6.79 -3.85
C GLU A 202 -2.59 -5.45 -3.16
N LEU A 203 -1.88 -4.52 -3.82
CA LEU A 203 -1.56 -3.21 -3.25
C LEU A 203 -2.83 -2.34 -3.07
N PRO A 204 -3.70 -2.19 -4.07
CA PRO A 204 -4.99 -1.51 -3.93
C PRO A 204 -5.89 -2.07 -2.81
N ILE A 205 -5.95 -3.39 -2.66
CA ILE A 205 -6.70 -4.04 -1.58
C ILE A 205 -6.06 -3.74 -0.23
N ALA A 206 -4.73 -3.83 -0.14
CA ALA A 206 -4.01 -3.48 1.08
C ALA A 206 -4.21 -2.02 1.49
N GLU A 207 -4.33 -1.11 0.52
CA GLU A 207 -4.63 0.30 0.76
C GLU A 207 -6.08 0.54 1.18
N LEU A 208 -7.05 -0.29 0.74
CA LEU A 208 -8.43 -0.25 1.24
C LEU A 208 -8.58 -0.81 2.66
N GLY A 209 -7.63 -1.64 3.13
CA GLY A 209 -7.65 -2.19 4.48
C GLY A 209 -8.95 -2.92 4.78
N ASP A 210 -9.62 -2.55 5.86
CA ASP A 210 -10.86 -3.19 6.29
C ASP A 210 -11.99 -3.08 5.22
N GLN A 211 -11.96 -2.04 4.38
CA GLN A 211 -12.94 -1.85 3.29
C GLN A 211 -12.66 -2.74 2.07
N GLY A 212 -11.45 -3.30 1.95
CA GLY A 212 -11.04 -4.19 0.85
C GLY A 212 -11.30 -5.66 1.11
N ARG A 213 -11.74 -6.02 2.33
CA ARG A 213 -11.85 -7.41 2.79
C ARG A 213 -12.71 -8.30 1.89
N LEU A 214 -13.84 -7.80 1.40
CA LEU A 214 -14.72 -8.58 0.53
C LEU A 214 -14.02 -8.90 -0.81
N ALA A 215 -13.34 -7.91 -1.40
CA ALA A 215 -12.60 -8.10 -2.63
C ALA A 215 -11.42 -9.08 -2.46
N GLU A 216 -10.71 -9.01 -1.33
CA GLU A 216 -9.65 -9.96 -0.98
C GLU A 216 -10.17 -11.40 -0.92
N MET A 217 -11.33 -11.61 -0.28
CA MET A 217 -11.99 -12.92 -0.22
C MET A 217 -12.40 -13.43 -1.61
N GLN A 218 -13.00 -12.57 -2.44
CA GLN A 218 -13.43 -12.94 -3.80
C GLN A 218 -12.24 -13.35 -4.67
N LEU A 219 -11.15 -12.58 -4.66
CA LEU A 219 -9.96 -12.93 -5.45
C LEU A 219 -9.29 -14.21 -4.93
N SER A 220 -9.29 -14.43 -3.63
CA SER A 220 -8.74 -15.66 -3.04
C SER A 220 -9.51 -16.89 -3.50
N GLU A 221 -10.84 -16.80 -3.54
CA GLU A 221 -11.70 -17.88 -4.05
C GLU A 221 -11.45 -18.14 -5.54
N ILE A 222 -11.43 -17.08 -6.36
CA ILE A 222 -11.17 -17.19 -7.80
C ILE A 222 -9.82 -17.87 -8.08
N LEU A 223 -8.77 -17.51 -7.32
CA LEU A 223 -7.46 -18.12 -7.48
C LEU A 223 -7.45 -19.59 -7.04
N TYR A 224 -8.13 -19.90 -5.94
CA TYR A 224 -8.27 -21.28 -5.45
C TYR A 224 -8.93 -22.18 -6.51
N GLU A 225 -9.99 -21.70 -7.18
CA GLU A 225 -10.71 -22.45 -8.20
C GLU A 225 -9.87 -22.81 -9.43
N ILE A 226 -8.90 -21.96 -9.82
CA ILE A 226 -8.18 -22.14 -11.09
C ILE A 226 -6.77 -22.70 -10.94
N GLN A 227 -6.18 -22.63 -9.75
CA GLN A 227 -4.74 -22.87 -9.59
C GLN A 227 -4.37 -24.32 -9.88
N GLU A 228 -5.09 -25.28 -9.30
CA GLU A 228 -4.81 -26.71 -9.47
C GLU A 228 -4.98 -27.14 -10.94
N ASP A 229 -6.08 -26.72 -11.57
CA ASP A 229 -6.34 -27.04 -12.97
C ASP A 229 -5.32 -26.41 -13.93
N LEU A 230 -4.86 -25.21 -13.63
CA LEU A 230 -3.82 -24.54 -14.43
C LEU A 230 -2.49 -25.29 -14.31
N GLU A 231 -2.14 -25.76 -13.11
CA GLU A 231 -0.95 -26.60 -12.89
C GLU A 231 -1.07 -27.93 -13.64
N ASN A 232 -2.25 -28.58 -13.61
CA ASN A 232 -2.53 -29.84 -14.30
C ASN A 232 -2.48 -29.73 -15.84
N LEU A 233 -2.75 -28.56 -16.41
CA LEU A 233 -2.60 -28.34 -17.86
C LEU A 233 -1.13 -28.22 -18.30
N ILE A 234 -0.21 -27.94 -17.38
CA ILE A 234 1.20 -27.65 -17.67
C ILE A 234 2.09 -28.86 -17.36
N LEU A 235 1.79 -29.61 -16.29
CA LEU A 235 2.59 -30.71 -15.76
C LEU A 235 2.14 -32.08 -16.26
#